data_AF-V4HDI6-F1
#
_entry.id   AF-V4HDI6-F1
#
_cell.length_a   1.000
_cell.length_b   1.000
_cell.length_c   1.000
_cell.angle_alpha   90.00
_cell.angle_beta   90.00
_cell.angle_gamma   90.00
#
_symmetry.space_group_name_H-M   'P 1'
#
loop_
_entity.id
_entity.type
_entity.pdbx_description
1 polymer ?
#
loop_
_entity_poly.entity_id
_entity_poly.type
_entity_poly.pdbx_seq_one_letter_code
_entity_poly.pdbx_strand_id
1 'polypeptide(L)'
;MVAVTVTRRPPTAGVAAATAAAALTVAATALFAVTAGGVAAAGFVLVLAGLLRPSGRLLGYGAAGQVLAVLLAGVSGAGPGPLLVGGVGAALAWDLGDHALGLGEQLGRETDATRNVAVHAAASVAVGSVSAAVAFGVYTAAAGGQPLVALVFLLVGVVALASALR
;
A
#
# COMPACT_ATOMS: atom_id res chain seq x y z
N MET A 1 40.96 14.69 -12.57
CA MET A 1 39.62 14.07 -12.46
C MET A 1 38.60 15.02 -13.06
N VAL A 2 37.90 14.63 -14.11
CA VAL A 2 36.80 15.43 -14.67
C VAL A 2 35.58 15.21 -13.76
N ALA A 3 35.11 16.28 -13.11
CA ALA A 3 33.87 16.21 -12.33
C ALA A 3 32.69 16.02 -13.29
N VAL A 4 32.12 14.81 -13.29
CA VAL A 4 30.85 14.55 -13.99
C VAL A 4 29.74 15.10 -13.11
N THR A 5 29.07 16.16 -13.57
CA THR A 5 27.92 16.74 -12.86
C THR A 5 26.71 15.83 -13.06
N VAL A 6 26.37 15.06 -12.03
CA VAL A 6 25.24 14.14 -12.04
C VAL A 6 24.00 14.83 -11.47
N THR A 7 22.86 14.75 -12.17
CA THR A 7 21.61 15.34 -11.66
C THR A 7 21.07 14.47 -10.54
N ARG A 8 21.09 14.99 -9.31
CA ARG A 8 20.54 14.28 -8.12
C ARG A 8 19.02 14.24 -8.13
N ARG A 9 18.46 13.38 -8.97
CA ARG A 9 17.02 13.13 -9.12
C ARG A 9 16.77 11.65 -9.42
N PRO A 10 15.61 11.11 -8.99
CA PRO A 10 15.24 9.73 -9.28
C PRO A 10 15.19 9.42 -10.78
N PRO A 11 15.49 8.16 -11.17
CA PRO A 11 15.28 7.71 -12.54
C PRO A 11 13.78 7.66 -12.86
N THR A 12 13.41 8.01 -14.10
CA THR A 12 12.00 8.08 -14.55
C THR A 12 11.27 6.74 -14.42
N ALA A 13 11.96 5.63 -14.67
CA ALA A 13 11.42 4.29 -14.49
C ALA A 13 11.01 4.01 -13.03
N GLY A 14 11.82 4.46 -12.07
CA GLY A 14 11.51 4.33 -10.64
C GLY A 14 10.31 5.18 -10.24
N VAL A 15 10.24 6.42 -10.74
CA VAL A 15 9.07 7.29 -10.52
C VAL A 15 7.79 6.68 -11.08
N ALA A 16 7.84 6.15 -12.30
CA ALA A 16 6.70 5.50 -12.93
C ALA A 16 6.24 4.27 -12.15
N ALA A 17 7.17 3.42 -11.70
CA ALA A 17 6.83 2.22 -10.94
C ALA A 17 6.19 2.54 -9.58
N ALA A 18 6.77 3.48 -8.82
CA ALA A 18 6.24 3.90 -7.52
C ALA A 18 4.86 4.58 -7.64
N THR A 19 4.67 5.45 -8.64
CA THR A 19 3.39 6.13 -8.86
C THR A 19 2.32 5.19 -9.39
N ALA A 20 2.67 4.21 -10.23
CA ALA A 20 1.74 3.17 -10.66
C ALA A 20 1.25 2.33 -9.47
N ALA A 21 2.16 1.93 -8.56
CA ALA A 21 1.79 1.24 -7.33
C ALA A 21 0.87 2.11 -6.43
N ALA A 22 1.18 3.39 -6.29
CA ALA A 22 0.33 4.32 -5.55
C ALA A 22 -1.07 4.46 -6.18
N ALA A 23 -1.17 4.47 -7.51
CA ALA A 23 -2.44 4.52 -8.22
C ALA A 23 -3.29 3.27 -8.00
N LEU A 24 -2.67 2.08 -7.84
CA LEU A 24 -3.40 0.86 -7.47
C LEU A 24 -4.08 1.02 -6.11
N THR A 25 -3.43 1.66 -5.14
CA THR A 25 -4.06 1.95 -3.84
C THR A 25 -5.26 2.86 -3.97
N VAL A 26 -5.17 3.90 -4.81
CA VAL A 26 -6.30 4.80 -5.09
C VAL A 26 -7.45 4.02 -5.71
N ALA A 27 -7.18 3.23 -6.75
CA ALA A 27 -8.20 2.43 -7.43
C ALA A 27 -8.86 1.43 -6.47
N ALA A 28 -8.08 0.76 -5.63
CA ALA A 28 -8.59 -0.23 -4.68
C ALA A 28 -9.46 0.38 -3.58
N THR A 29 -9.21 1.62 -3.16
CA THR A 29 -9.91 2.26 -2.04
C THR A 29 -11.08 3.14 -2.50
N ALA A 30 -10.95 3.83 -3.63
CA ALA A 30 -11.95 4.77 -4.13
C ALA A 30 -13.27 4.11 -4.54
N LEU A 31 -13.26 2.80 -4.86
CA LEU A 31 -14.46 2.05 -5.20
C LEU A 31 -15.40 1.81 -4.01
N PHE A 32 -14.91 1.97 -2.77
CA PHE A 32 -15.66 1.60 -1.55
C PHE A 32 -16.08 2.81 -0.73
N ALA A 33 -15.22 3.82 -0.63
CA ALA A 33 -15.52 5.03 0.12
C ALA A 33 -14.88 6.26 -0.51
N VAL A 34 -15.68 7.30 -0.72
CA VAL A 34 -15.20 8.59 -1.26
C VAL A 34 -14.12 9.19 -0.36
N THR A 35 -14.28 9.08 0.96
CA THR A 35 -13.29 9.54 1.94
C THR A 35 -11.98 8.77 1.83
N ALA A 36 -12.03 7.44 1.73
CA ALA A 36 -10.85 6.61 1.53
C ALA A 36 -10.14 6.94 0.21
N GLY A 37 -10.89 7.02 -0.89
CA GLY A 37 -10.36 7.41 -2.20
C GLY A 37 -9.70 8.79 -2.19
N GLY A 38 -10.33 9.77 -1.52
CA GLY A 38 -9.78 11.11 -1.35
C GLY A 38 -8.45 11.12 -0.58
N VAL A 39 -8.36 10.36 0.52
CA VAL A 39 -7.13 10.21 1.30
C VAL A 39 -6.05 9.49 0.49
N ALA A 40 -6.40 8.43 -0.26
CA ALA A 40 -5.46 7.73 -1.12
C ALA A 40 -4.92 8.64 -2.23
N ALA A 41 -5.77 9.46 -2.83
CA ALA A 41 -5.40 10.42 -3.87
C ALA A 41 -4.47 11.52 -3.32
N ALA A 42 -4.74 12.04 -2.12
CA ALA A 42 -3.82 12.95 -1.44
C ALA A 42 -2.47 12.28 -1.17
N GLY A 43 -2.47 11.02 -0.71
CA GLY A 43 -1.26 10.22 -0.54
C GLY A 43 -0.48 10.03 -1.85
N PHE A 44 -1.17 9.72 -2.95
CA PHE A 44 -0.57 9.63 -4.29
C PHE A 44 0.12 10.94 -4.71
N VAL A 45 -0.54 12.08 -4.50
CA VAL A 45 0.03 13.40 -4.80
C VAL A 45 1.29 13.65 -3.98
N LEU A 46 1.31 13.28 -2.70
CA LEU A 46 2.49 13.40 -1.84
C LEU A 46 3.64 12.47 -2.27
N VAL A 47 3.35 11.23 -2.67
CA VAL A 47 4.35 10.31 -3.26
C VAL A 47 4.96 10.93 -4.50
N LEU A 48 4.13 11.38 -5.46
CA LEU A 48 4.60 12.03 -6.68
C LEU A 48 5.42 13.29 -6.36
N ALA A 49 4.94 14.13 -5.44
CA ALA A 49 5.65 15.34 -5.02
C ALA A 49 7.00 15.01 -4.38
N GLY A 50 7.10 13.96 -3.55
CA GLY A 50 8.35 13.51 -2.93
C GLY A 50 9.37 12.97 -3.93
N LEU A 51 8.91 12.40 -5.05
CA LEU A 51 9.79 11.93 -6.13
C LEU A 51 10.23 13.06 -7.06
N LEU A 52 9.33 14.00 -7.38
CA LEU A 52 9.64 15.17 -8.20
C LEU A 52 10.52 16.19 -7.45
N ARG A 53 10.34 16.28 -6.12
CA ARG A 53 11.15 17.08 -5.20
C ARG A 53 11.84 16.10 -4.23
N PRO A 54 13.00 15.52 -4.59
CA PRO A 54 13.61 14.35 -3.95
C PRO A 54 13.60 14.44 -2.42
N SER A 55 12.53 13.93 -1.80
CA SER A 55 12.21 14.16 -0.40
C SER A 55 11.59 12.91 0.19
N GLY A 56 12.40 12.15 0.94
CA GLY A 56 11.94 10.97 1.67
C GLY A 56 10.84 11.29 2.67
N ARG A 57 10.77 12.52 3.19
CA ARG A 57 9.68 12.98 4.08
C ARG A 57 8.33 13.01 3.36
N LEU A 58 8.26 13.66 2.20
CA LEU A 58 7.02 13.72 1.42
C LEU A 58 6.57 12.34 0.95
N LEU A 59 7.53 11.51 0.51
CA LEU A 59 7.28 10.12 0.16
C LEU A 59 6.69 9.33 1.33
N GLY A 60 7.31 9.44 2.52
CA GLY A 60 6.85 8.77 3.74
C GLY A 60 5.44 9.22 4.17
N TYR A 61 5.15 10.53 4.12
CA TYR A 61 3.79 11.03 4.41
C TYR A 61 2.77 10.55 3.37
N GLY A 62 3.16 10.49 2.09
CA GLY A 62 2.30 9.96 1.04
C GLY A 62 1.96 8.49 1.26
N ALA A 63 2.97 7.66 1.54
CA ALA A 63 2.81 6.25 1.87
C ALA A 63 1.95 6.03 3.13
N ALA A 64 2.19 6.79 4.19
CA ALA A 64 1.37 6.75 5.41
C ALA A 64 -0.09 7.13 5.12
N GLY A 65 -0.32 8.14 4.28
CA GLY A 65 -1.65 8.51 3.79
C GLY A 65 -2.32 7.38 3.02
N GLN A 66 -1.58 6.67 2.18
CA GLN A 66 -2.10 5.50 1.45
C GLN A 66 -2.48 4.35 2.39
N VAL A 67 -1.69 4.07 3.42
CA VAL A 67 -2.04 3.08 4.47
C VAL A 67 -3.31 3.52 5.21
N LEU A 68 -3.41 4.80 5.59
CA LEU A 68 -4.61 5.36 6.22
C LEU A 68 -5.85 5.18 5.34
N ALA A 69 -5.73 5.39 4.03
CA ALA A 69 -6.83 5.17 3.10
C ALA A 69 -7.29 3.70 3.05
N VAL A 70 -6.36 2.74 3.09
CA VAL A 70 -6.70 1.31 3.16
C VAL A 70 -7.46 1.00 4.45
N LEU A 71 -7.01 1.54 5.58
CA LEU A 71 -7.72 1.40 6.86
C LEU A 71 -9.13 2.01 6.79
N LEU A 72 -9.26 3.21 6.21
CA LEU A 72 -10.55 3.87 6.02
C LEU A 72 -11.50 3.08 5.11
N ALA A 73 -10.98 2.45 4.04
CA ALA A 73 -11.78 1.56 3.21
C ALA A 73 -12.25 0.33 4.01
N GLY A 74 -11.38 -0.22 4.87
CA GLY A 74 -11.70 -1.37 5.71
C GLY A 74 -12.81 -1.10 6.71
N VAL A 75 -12.74 0.02 7.44
CA VAL A 75 -13.82 0.43 8.36
C VAL A 75 -15.11 0.79 7.61
N SER A 76 -15.02 1.11 6.32
CA SER A 76 -16.17 1.35 5.44
C SER A 76 -16.74 0.07 4.82
N GLY A 77 -16.23 -1.10 5.19
CA GLY A 77 -16.75 -2.40 4.75
C GLY A 77 -16.10 -2.97 3.50
N ALA A 78 -14.94 -2.46 3.07
CA ALA A 78 -14.19 -3.08 1.98
C ALA A 78 -13.77 -4.51 2.35
N GLY A 79 -14.00 -5.45 1.42
CA GLY A 79 -13.61 -6.84 1.60
C GLY A 79 -12.08 -7.06 1.55
N PRO A 80 -11.60 -8.27 1.85
CA PRO A 80 -10.17 -8.56 1.93
C PRO A 80 -9.42 -8.31 0.62
N GLY A 81 -10.01 -8.60 -0.54
CA GLY A 81 -9.36 -8.42 -1.85
C GLY A 81 -8.88 -6.97 -2.09
N PRO A 82 -9.78 -5.98 -2.09
CA PRO A 82 -9.42 -4.56 -2.20
C PRO A 82 -8.41 -4.09 -1.15
N LEU A 83 -8.55 -4.54 0.11
CA LEU A 83 -7.62 -4.17 1.17
C LEU A 83 -6.21 -4.71 0.94
N LEU A 84 -6.08 -5.94 0.43
CA LEU A 84 -4.80 -6.53 0.07
C LEU A 84 -4.17 -5.80 -1.12
N VAL A 85 -4.95 -5.52 -2.17
CA VAL A 85 -4.46 -4.78 -3.34
C VAL A 85 -3.99 -3.38 -2.93
N GLY A 86 -4.78 -2.67 -2.12
CA GLY A 86 -4.43 -1.34 -1.64
C GLY A 86 -3.23 -1.35 -0.69
N GLY A 87 -3.16 -2.32 0.23
CA GLY A 87 -2.04 -2.46 1.17
C GLY A 87 -0.73 -2.78 0.47
N VAL A 88 -0.74 -3.73 -0.47
CA VAL A 88 0.44 -4.04 -1.30
C VAL A 88 0.81 -2.85 -2.19
N GLY A 89 -0.16 -2.19 -2.80
CA GLY A 89 0.06 -0.97 -3.58
C GLY A 89 0.76 0.13 -2.77
N ALA A 90 0.32 0.37 -1.53
CA ALA A 90 0.91 1.36 -0.64
C ALA A 90 2.34 0.99 -0.24
N ALA A 91 2.60 -0.28 0.09
CA ALA A 91 3.93 -0.78 0.42
C ALA A 91 4.89 -0.64 -0.77
N LEU A 92 4.46 -1.07 -1.96
CA LEU A 92 5.23 -0.95 -3.20
C LEU A 92 5.48 0.52 -3.58
N ALA A 93 4.51 1.40 -3.40
CA ALA A 93 4.69 2.83 -3.69
C ALA A 93 5.82 3.44 -2.85
N TRP A 94 5.89 3.07 -1.57
CA TRP A 94 6.94 3.51 -0.68
C TRP A 94 8.29 2.87 -1.01
N ASP A 95 8.35 1.54 -1.10
CA ASP A 95 9.57 0.78 -1.35
C ASP A 95 10.24 1.17 -2.67
N LEU A 96 9.48 1.16 -3.76
CA LEU A 96 9.99 1.56 -5.08
C LEU A 96 10.34 3.05 -5.13
N GLY A 97 9.62 3.88 -4.37
CA GLY A 97 9.92 5.31 -4.26
C GLY A 97 11.22 5.57 -3.52
N ASP A 98 11.46 4.87 -2.42
CA ASP A 98 12.66 5.01 -1.59
C ASP A 98 13.90 4.50 -2.35
N HIS A 99 13.76 3.34 -3.01
CA HIS A 99 14.78 2.83 -3.92
C HIS A 99 15.11 3.82 -5.05
N ALA A 100 14.09 4.44 -5.66
CA ALA A 100 14.29 5.44 -6.70
C ALA A 100 14.98 6.73 -6.19
N LEU A 101 14.67 7.18 -4.96
CA LEU A 101 15.38 8.28 -4.31
C LEU A 101 16.85 7.93 -4.10
N GLY A 102 17.14 6.73 -3.57
CA GLY A 102 18.51 6.23 -3.37
C GLY A 102 19.31 6.17 -4.68
N LEU A 103 18.71 5.65 -5.76
CA LEU A 103 19.33 5.68 -7.09
C LEU A 103 19.60 7.10 -7.58
N GLY A 104 18.67 8.03 -7.34
CA GLY A 104 18.84 9.44 -7.69
C GLY A 104 19.96 10.14 -6.91
N GLU A 105 20.20 9.73 -5.66
CA GLU A 105 21.27 10.28 -4.82
C GLU A 105 22.66 9.72 -5.18
N GLN A 106 22.74 8.44 -5.53
CA GLN A 106 24.01 7.72 -5.76
C GLN A 106 24.46 7.73 -7.22
N LEU A 107 23.53 7.56 -8.16
CA LEU A 107 23.80 7.36 -9.58
C LEU A 107 23.24 8.50 -10.45
N GLY A 108 22.23 9.19 -9.94
CA GLY A 108 21.52 10.27 -10.62
C GLY A 108 20.69 9.86 -11.82
N ARG A 109 19.98 10.85 -12.35
CA ARG A 109 18.88 10.65 -13.31
C ARG A 109 19.35 10.14 -14.67
N GLU A 110 20.58 10.45 -15.05
CA GLU A 110 21.14 10.11 -16.35
C GLU A 110 21.58 8.64 -16.44
N THR A 111 21.64 7.92 -15.31
CA THR A 111 22.00 6.50 -15.29
C THR A 111 20.87 5.64 -15.86
N ASP A 112 21.20 4.69 -16.75
CA ASP A 112 20.25 3.65 -17.15
C ASP A 112 20.02 2.67 -16.00
N ALA A 113 19.02 2.99 -15.18
CA ALA A 113 18.61 2.19 -14.04
C ALA A 113 17.46 1.22 -14.38
N THR A 114 17.05 1.10 -15.64
CA THR A 114 15.80 0.39 -16.02
C THR A 114 15.81 -1.06 -15.56
N ARG A 115 16.90 -1.79 -15.83
CA ARG A 115 17.05 -3.19 -15.41
C ARG A 115 17.09 -3.33 -13.89
N ASN A 116 17.77 -2.42 -13.20
CA ASN A 116 17.85 -2.42 -11.75
C ASN A 116 16.47 -2.21 -11.12
N VAL A 117 15.74 -1.18 -11.58
CA VAL A 117 14.38 -0.88 -11.14
C VAL A 117 13.45 -2.05 -11.42
N ALA A 118 13.53 -2.67 -12.61
CA ALA A 118 12.67 -3.80 -12.96
C ALA A 118 12.91 -5.03 -12.08
N VAL A 119 14.17 -5.38 -11.80
CA VAL A 119 14.50 -6.52 -10.92
C VAL A 119 14.05 -6.27 -9.49
N HIS A 120 14.31 -5.06 -8.98
CA HIS A 120 13.86 -4.69 -7.63
C HIS A 120 12.34 -4.70 -7.54
N ALA A 121 11.63 -4.08 -8.50
CA ALA A 121 10.18 -4.09 -8.54
C ALA A 121 9.60 -5.51 -8.62
N ALA A 122 10.19 -6.40 -9.43
CA ALA A 122 9.75 -7.79 -9.50
C ALA A 122 9.94 -8.51 -8.15
N ALA A 123 11.08 -8.28 -7.48
CA ALA A 123 11.33 -8.85 -6.15
C ALA A 123 10.34 -8.30 -5.10
N SER A 124 10.11 -6.99 -5.07
CA SER A 124 9.17 -6.35 -4.15
C SER A 124 7.73 -6.80 -4.41
N VAL A 125 7.32 -6.98 -5.67
CA VAL A 125 6.01 -7.56 -6.02
C VAL A 125 5.91 -9.01 -5.54
N ALA A 126 6.95 -9.82 -5.70
CA ALA A 126 6.97 -11.19 -5.20
C ALA A 126 6.83 -11.22 -3.68
N VAL A 127 7.58 -10.40 -2.95
CA VAL A 127 7.48 -10.26 -1.50
C VAL A 127 6.08 -9.80 -1.09
N GLY A 128 5.56 -8.73 -1.70
CA GLY A 128 4.21 -8.22 -1.43
C GLY A 128 3.12 -9.25 -1.69
N SER A 129 3.26 -10.05 -2.75
CA SER A 129 2.32 -11.12 -3.09
C SER A 129 2.35 -12.25 -2.06
N VAL A 130 3.55 -12.67 -1.62
CA VAL A 130 3.69 -13.68 -0.57
C VAL A 130 3.13 -13.15 0.76
N SER A 131 3.44 -11.91 1.13
CA SER A 131 2.88 -11.27 2.33
C SER A 131 1.36 -11.20 2.27
N ALA A 132 0.78 -10.83 1.13
CA ALA A 132 -0.67 -10.80 0.93
C ALA A 132 -1.30 -12.19 1.01
N ALA A 133 -0.67 -13.21 0.42
CA ALA A 133 -1.13 -14.59 0.50
C ALA A 133 -1.10 -15.12 1.94
N VAL A 134 -0.04 -14.84 2.70
CA VAL A 134 0.06 -15.19 4.12
C VAL A 134 -0.99 -14.46 4.93
N ALA A 135 -1.14 -13.14 4.75
CA ALA A 135 -2.15 -12.35 5.46
C ALA A 135 -3.58 -12.85 5.17
N PHE A 136 -3.88 -13.18 3.91
CA PHE A 136 -5.17 -13.74 3.51
C PHE A 136 -5.37 -15.16 4.07
N GLY A 137 -4.34 -15.99 4.07
CA GLY A 137 -4.37 -17.32 4.68
C GLY A 137 -4.64 -17.26 6.18
N VAL A 138 -4.00 -16.33 6.89
CA VAL A 138 -4.27 -16.08 8.32
C VAL A 138 -5.70 -15.57 8.51
N TYR A 139 -6.16 -14.61 7.71
CA TYR A 139 -7.53 -14.09 7.78
C TYR A 139 -8.57 -15.22 7.61
N THR A 140 -8.38 -16.10 6.63
CA THR A 140 -9.32 -17.21 6.38
C THR A 140 -9.23 -18.30 7.44
N ALA A 141 -8.04 -18.64 7.92
CA ALA A 141 -7.85 -19.63 8.97
C ALA A 141 -8.36 -19.15 10.35
N ALA A 142 -8.08 -17.90 10.73
CA ALA A 142 -8.47 -17.32 12.01
C ALA A 142 -9.96 -17.04 12.11
N ALA A 143 -10.60 -16.67 10.99
CA ALA A 143 -12.05 -16.50 10.95
C ALA A 143 -12.81 -17.84 11.07
N GLY A 144 -12.14 -18.99 10.85
CA GLY A 144 -12.77 -20.31 10.89
C GLY A 144 -13.96 -20.48 9.93
N GLY A 145 -14.11 -19.57 8.95
CA GLY A 145 -15.32 -19.44 8.14
C GLY A 145 -16.59 -18.98 8.90
N GLN A 146 -16.48 -18.61 10.18
CA GLN A 146 -17.61 -18.26 11.04
C GLN A 146 -17.81 -16.74 11.09
N PRO A 147 -18.99 -16.23 10.69
CA PRO A 147 -19.29 -14.81 10.78
C PRO A 147 -19.24 -14.35 12.24
N LEU A 148 -18.44 -13.32 12.56
CA LEU A 148 -18.40 -12.71 13.90
C LEU A 148 -19.80 -12.31 14.38
N VAL A 149 -20.64 -11.82 13.46
CA VAL A 149 -22.04 -11.48 13.70
C VAL A 149 -22.86 -12.71 14.12
N ALA A 150 -22.63 -13.87 13.50
CA ALA A 150 -23.29 -15.12 13.88
C ALA A 150 -22.86 -15.56 15.29
N LEU A 151 -21.58 -15.45 15.63
CA LEU A 151 -21.08 -15.72 16.99
C LEU A 151 -21.73 -14.77 18.01
N VAL A 152 -21.80 -13.47 17.71
CA VAL A 152 -22.44 -12.48 18.60
C VAL A 152 -23.93 -12.78 18.80
N PHE A 153 -24.68 -13.06 17.72
CA PHE A 153 -26.09 -13.45 17.86
C PHE A 153 -26.27 -14.76 18.63
N LEU A 154 -25.38 -15.72 18.45
CA LEU A 154 -25.41 -17.00 19.16
C LEU A 154 -25.15 -16.78 20.66
N LEU A 155 -24.19 -15.93 21.03
CA LEU A 155 -23.93 -15.54 22.41
C LEU A 155 -25.12 -14.79 23.03
N VAL A 156 -25.72 -13.83 22.31
CA VAL A 156 -26.93 -13.13 22.75
C VAL A 156 -28.07 -14.11 22.98
N GLY A 157 -28.28 -15.06 22.05
CA GLY A 157 -29.27 -16.12 22.17
C GLY A 157 -29.04 -17.02 23.39
N VAL A 158 -27.79 -17.43 23.65
CA VAL A 158 -27.41 -18.21 24.84
C VAL A 158 -27.71 -17.44 26.13
N VAL A 159 -27.37 -16.14 26.18
CA VAL A 159 -27.66 -15.30 27.35
C VAL A 159 -29.17 -15.18 27.58
N ALA A 160 -29.94 -14.93 26.52
CA ALA A 160 -31.40 -14.82 26.60
C ALA A 160 -32.05 -16.14 27.04
N LEU A 161 -31.63 -17.27 26.47
CA LEU A 161 -32.12 -18.60 26.83
C LEU A 161 -31.77 -18.95 28.28
N ALA A 162 -30.52 -18.71 28.69
CA ALA A 162 -30.11 -18.88 30.07
C ALA A 162 -30.99 -18.01 30.98
N SER A 163 -31.21 -16.73 30.66
CA SER A 163 -32.10 -15.81 31.40
C SER A 163 -33.54 -16.29 31.52
N ALA A 164 -34.10 -16.94 30.50
CA ALA A 164 -35.46 -17.45 30.56
C ALA A 164 -35.61 -18.73 31.41
N LEU A 165 -34.50 -19.44 31.66
CA LEU A 165 -34.47 -20.71 32.40
C LEU A 165 -34.00 -20.59 33.86
N ARG A 166 -33.62 -19.38 34.31
CA ARG A 166 -33.35 -19.03 35.72
C ARG A 166 -34.58 -18.38 36.31
#